data_AF-A0A520HXP8-F1
#
_entry.id   AF-A0A520HXP8-F1
#
_cell.length_a   1.000
_cell.length_b   1.000
_cell.length_c   1.000
_cell.angle_alpha   90.00
_cell.angle_beta   90.00
_cell.angle_gamma   90.00
#
_symmetry.space_group_name_H-M   'P 1'
#
loop_
_entity.id
_entity.type
_entity.pdbx_description
1 polymer ?
#
loop_
_entity_poly.entity_id
_entity_poly.type
_entity_poly.pdbx_seq_one_letter_code
_entity_poly.pdbx_strand_id
1 'polypeptide(L)'
;MAAPPSPPDDAAGHRERLRGRLLAGGGDALLDHELIEYLLMLAIPRIDTKPIAKALLREFGGIGGLLCADAEALGRVKGVGP
;
A
#
# COMPACT_ATOMS: atom_id res chain seq x y z
N MET A 1 9.90 -20.58 2.17
CA MET A 1 9.51 -20.07 3.51
C MET A 1 8.06 -19.65 3.43
N ALA A 2 7.22 -20.10 4.36
CA ALA A 2 5.82 -19.71 4.41
C ALA A 2 5.71 -18.23 4.76
N ALA A 3 4.84 -17.49 4.05
CA ALA A 3 4.51 -16.11 4.41
C ALA A 3 3.96 -16.06 5.84
N PRO A 4 4.33 -15.07 6.66
CA PRO A 4 3.76 -14.91 7.99
C PRO A 4 2.23 -14.73 7.90
N PRO A 5 1.48 -15.18 8.91
CA PRO A 5 0.03 -15.03 8.93
C PRO A 5 -0.34 -13.54 8.90
N SER A 6 -1.31 -13.18 8.06
CA SER A 6 -1.84 -11.81 7.97
C SER A 6 -2.43 -11.41 9.33
N PRO A 7 -2.00 -10.28 9.92
CA PRO A 7 -2.50 -9.84 11.23
C PRO A 7 -3.99 -9.45 11.17
N PRO A 8 -4.68 -9.40 12.33
CA PRO A 8 -6.10 -9.04 12.40
C PRO A 8 -6.38 -7.65 11.81
N ASP A 9 -7.53 -7.50 11.17
CA ASP A 9 -8.04 -6.28 10.51
C ASP A 9 -8.44 -5.15 11.50
N ASP A 10 -7.74 -5.02 12.63
CA ASP A 10 -7.89 -3.85 13.49
C ASP A 10 -7.16 -2.67 12.84
N ALA A 11 -7.94 -1.70 12.35
CA ALA A 11 -7.42 -0.42 11.84
C ALA A 11 -6.52 0.29 12.87
N ALA A 12 -6.80 0.05 14.17
CA ALA A 12 -5.95 0.48 15.27
C ALA A 12 -4.57 -0.21 15.20
N GLY A 13 -3.52 0.59 14.99
CA GLY A 13 -2.14 0.12 14.99
C GLY A 13 -1.68 -0.56 13.68
N HIS A 14 -2.51 -0.66 12.65
CA HIS A 14 -2.09 -1.22 11.35
C HIS A 14 -0.89 -0.47 10.76
N ARG A 15 -0.96 0.86 10.73
CA ARG A 15 0.15 1.72 10.30
C ARG A 15 1.43 1.51 11.10
N GLU A 16 1.33 1.31 12.42
CA GLU A 16 2.46 1.06 13.32
C GLU A 16 3.13 -0.28 12.97
N ARG A 17 2.33 -1.33 12.74
CA ARG A 17 2.82 -2.67 12.37
C ARG A 17 3.53 -2.66 11.02
N LEU A 18 2.95 -1.99 10.01
CA LEU A 18 3.59 -1.84 8.69
C LEU A 18 4.91 -1.07 8.79
N ARG A 19 4.92 0.04 9.55
CA ARG A 19 6.14 0.81 9.82
C ARG A 19 7.22 -0.05 10.49
N GLY A 20 6.87 -0.82 11.52
CA GLY A 20 7.80 -1.68 12.24
C GLY A 20 8.44 -2.73 11.33
N ARG A 21 7.63 -3.40 10.49
CA ARG A 21 8.12 -4.37 9.50
C ARG A 21 9.05 -3.72 8.46
N LEU A 22 8.67 -2.56 7.93
CA LEU A 22 9.48 -1.82 6.96
C LEU A 22 10.84 -1.42 7.54
N LEU A 23 10.86 -0.93 8.79
CA LEU A 23 12.11 -0.52 9.45
C LEU A 23 13.00 -1.70 9.82
N ALA A 24 12.41 -2.85 10.16
CA ALA A 24 13.16 -4.04 10.57
C ALA A 24 13.71 -4.86 9.39
N GLY A 25 12.97 -4.94 8.29
CA GLY A 25 13.30 -5.83 7.17
C GLY A 25 13.31 -5.17 5.79
N GLY A 26 13.22 -3.84 5.71
CA GLY A 26 13.24 -3.11 4.45
C GLY A 26 11.99 -3.33 3.59
N GLY A 27 12.09 -2.99 2.30
CA GLY A 27 10.97 -3.09 1.36
C GLY A 27 10.46 -4.52 1.18
N ASP A 28 11.36 -5.50 1.18
CA ASP A 28 11.03 -6.92 0.99
C ASP A 28 10.27 -7.54 2.18
N ALA A 29 10.20 -6.85 3.31
CA ALA A 29 9.42 -7.29 4.47
C ALA A 29 7.91 -7.07 4.31
N LEU A 30 7.49 -6.37 3.26
CA LEU A 30 6.11 -6.03 2.94
C LEU A 30 5.74 -6.59 1.57
N LEU A 31 4.48 -7.01 1.43
CA LEU A 31 3.91 -7.32 0.13
C LEU A 31 3.65 -6.02 -0.63
N ASP A 32 3.63 -6.06 -1.98
CA ASP A 32 3.42 -4.87 -2.81
C ASP A 32 2.18 -4.06 -2.40
N HIS A 33 1.04 -4.71 -2.14
CA HIS A 33 -0.15 -3.98 -1.70
C HIS A 33 0.02 -3.33 -0.31
N GLU A 34 0.84 -3.89 0.57
CA GLU A 34 1.11 -3.31 1.89
C GLU A 34 2.06 -2.11 1.77
N LEU A 35 3.03 -2.15 0.84
CA LEU A 35 3.86 -0.98 0.51
C LEU A 35 3.00 0.15 -0.07
N ILE A 36 2.14 -0.17 -1.03
CA ILE A 36 1.24 0.80 -1.64
C ILE A 36 0.29 1.39 -0.58
N GLU A 37 -0.33 0.54 0.24
CA GLU A 37 -1.21 0.95 1.32
C GLU A 37 -0.47 1.86 2.32
N TYR A 38 0.76 1.50 2.72
CA TYR A 38 1.55 2.31 3.63
C TYR A 38 1.83 3.71 3.05
N LEU A 39 2.25 3.81 1.78
CA LEU A 39 2.46 5.09 1.11
C LEU A 39 1.19 5.94 1.07
N LEU A 40 0.04 5.32 0.77
CA LEU A 40 -1.25 6.01 0.78
C LEU A 40 -1.64 6.50 2.17
N MET A 41 -1.37 5.75 3.24
CA MET A 41 -1.62 6.20 4.62
C MET A 41 -0.76 7.41 5.02
N LEU A 42 0.42 7.57 4.41
CA LEU A 42 1.26 8.75 4.62
C LEU A 42 0.68 9.97 3.89
N ALA A 43 0.08 9.77 2.72
CA ALA A 43 -0.44 10.83 1.87
C ALA A 43 -1.88 11.24 2.19
N ILE A 44 -2.74 10.29 2.56
CA ILE A 44 -4.19 10.48 2.71
C ILE A 44 -4.63 10.12 4.13
N PRO A 45 -4.76 11.11 5.04
CA PRO A 45 -5.10 10.85 6.42
C PRO A 45 -6.60 10.55 6.60
N ARG A 46 -6.92 9.65 7.54
CA ARG A 46 -8.28 9.36 8.04
C ARG A 46 -9.25 8.72 7.03
N ILE A 47 -8.74 7.98 6.05
CA ILE A 47 -9.56 7.12 5.18
C ILE A 47 -9.04 5.67 5.18
N ASP A 48 -9.89 4.71 4.84
CA ASP A 48 -9.47 3.35 4.52
C ASP A 48 -8.77 3.33 3.16
N THR A 49 -7.45 3.12 3.17
CA THR A 49 -6.59 3.12 1.97
C THR A 49 -6.42 1.73 1.38
N LYS A 50 -6.86 0.67 2.06
CA LYS A 50 -6.74 -0.72 1.60
C LYS A 50 -7.43 -0.96 0.25
N PRO A 51 -8.66 -0.44 -0.01
CA PRO A 51 -9.30 -0.59 -1.31
C PRO A 51 -8.53 0.12 -2.44
N ILE A 52 -7.99 1.31 -2.18
CA ILE A 52 -7.21 2.08 -3.15
C ILE A 52 -5.91 1.35 -3.47
N ALA A 53 -5.21 0.83 -2.46
CA ALA A 53 -3.99 0.06 -2.64
C ALA A 53 -4.21 -1.18 -3.52
N LYS A 54 -5.30 -1.91 -3.30
CA LYS A 54 -5.66 -3.07 -4.12
C LYS A 54 -6.02 -2.68 -5.56
N ALA A 55 -6.68 -1.54 -5.76
CA ALA A 55 -7.00 -1.04 -7.09
C ALA A 55 -5.72 -0.65 -7.86
N LEU A 56 -4.81 0.09 -7.23
CA LEU A 56 -3.52 0.45 -7.78
C LEU A 56 -2.66 -0.78 -8.11
N LEU A 57 -2.61 -1.77 -7.21
CA LEU A 57 -1.86 -3.00 -7.46
C LEU A 57 -2.39 -3.73 -8.71
N ARG A 58 -3.71 -3.79 -8.88
CA ARG A 58 -4.35 -4.44 -10.04
C ARG A 58 -4.10 -3.70 -11.34
N GLU A 59 -4.19 -2.36 -11.33
CA GLU A 59 -3.99 -1.52 -12.52
C GLU A 59 -2.52 -1.55 -12.98
N PHE A 60 -1.57 -1.47 -12.05
CA PHE A 60 -0.16 -1.27 -12.39
C PHE A 60 0.72 -2.51 -12.22
N GLY A 61 0.17 -3.62 -11.75
CA GLY A 61 0.87 -4.91 -11.70
C GLY A 61 1.98 -5.01 -10.65
N GLY A 62 2.03 -4.09 -9.69
CA GLY A 62 3.05 -4.09 -8.63
C GLY A 62 3.46 -2.69 -8.19
N ILE A 63 4.29 -2.62 -7.16
CA ILE A 63 4.87 -1.35 -6.69
C ILE A 63 5.77 -0.71 -7.76
N GLY A 64 6.53 -1.53 -8.50
CA GLY A 64 7.41 -1.04 -9.57
C GLY A 64 6.63 -0.37 -10.70
N GLY A 65 5.58 -1.02 -11.20
CA GLY A 65 4.71 -0.44 -12.23
C GLY A 65 3.99 0.81 -11.74
N LEU A 66 3.54 0.83 -10.48
CA LEU A 66 2.90 2.00 -9.89
C LEU A 66 3.83 3.22 -9.85
N LEU A 67 5.08 3.04 -9.40
CA LEU A 67 6.04 4.13 -9.26
C LEU A 67 6.55 4.66 -10.61
N CYS A 68 6.38 3.90 -11.69
CA CYS A 68 6.70 4.33 -13.05
C CYS A 68 5.51 4.95 -13.81
N ALA A 69 4.30 4.93 -13.23
CA ALA A 69 3.12 5.49 -13.86
C ALA A 69 3.15 7.03 -13.86
N ASP A 70 2.66 7.64 -14.92
CA ASP A 70 2.45 9.09 -14.98
C ASP A 70 1.20 9.53 -14.21
N ALA A 71 1.07 10.84 -13.98
CA ALA A 71 -0.03 11.41 -13.21
C ALA A 71 -1.42 11.17 -13.84
N GLU A 72 -1.51 11.16 -15.18
CA GLU A 72 -2.77 10.87 -15.88
C GLU A 72 -3.22 9.43 -15.67
N ALA A 73 -2.28 8.49 -15.71
CA ALA A 73 -2.53 7.08 -15.45
C ALA A 73 -2.97 6.82 -14.01
N LEU A 74 -2.27 7.42 -13.04
CA LEU A 74 -2.65 7.36 -11.63
C LEU A 74 -4.06 7.91 -11.39
N GLY A 75 -4.43 8.99 -12.09
CA GLY A 75 -5.76 9.62 -12.01
C GLY A 75 -6.93 8.75 -12.49
N ARG A 76 -6.68 7.62 -13.18
CA ARG A 76 -7.74 6.68 -13.58
C ARG A 76 -8.27 5.84 -12.42
N VAL A 77 -7.51 5.74 -11.32
CA VAL A 77 -7.90 4.95 -10.16
C VAL A 77 -8.69 5.83 -9.19
N LYS A 78 -9.94 5.42 -8.90
CA LYS A 78 -10.82 6.14 -7.97
C LYS A 78 -10.13 6.38 -6.62
N GLY A 79 -10.00 7.64 -6.23
CA GLY A 79 -9.34 8.05 -4.98
C GLY A 79 -7.86 8.44 -5.12
N VAL A 80 -7.34 8.52 -6.35
CA VAL A 80 -5.98 8.99 -6.68
C VAL A 80 -6.06 10.01 -7.82
N GLY A 81 -5.26 11.08 -7.78
CA GLY A 81 -5.39 12.19 -8.73
C GLY A 81 -6.63 13.05 -8.44
N PRO A 82 -6.95 14.06 -9.28
CA PRO A 82 -7.97 15.07 -8.97
C PRO A 82 -9.35 14.49 -8.65
#